data_AF-A0A3E0UJD7-F1
#
_entry.id   AF-A0A3E0UJD7-F1
#
_cell.length_a   1.000
_cell.length_b   1.000
_cell.length_c   1.000
_cell.angle_alpha   90.00
_cell.angle_beta   90.00
_cell.angle_gamma   90.00
#
_symmetry.space_group_name_H-M   'P 1'
#
loop_
_entity.id
_entity.type
_entity.pdbx_description
1 polymer ?
#
loop_
_entity_poly.entity_id
_entity_poly.type
_entity_poly.pdbx_seq_one_letter_code
_entity_poly.pdbx_strand_id
1 'polypeptide(L)'
;MNKFTKLALPLVFSTIVTTANAGLISGTHEFQNDFGQAQQVELQDLEWLSLDSTFGIARLDIENQSWTDNNGAIWQADDWRFATRQETNTLLNSLSGGLVDGYSVSNFYGATWFAENFGTKSIFSNNFNDAQIAWFNYGATNACSDDSARTCQGQIRAYADAKDPSSTVGLPASQNILTGNIFSSIFDPLNHAGVGYIAENDGAEFGLRSSATTSTISERHFAVANLLVRNAPVDVPEPAPIGLLASALIGLGIMRKRSVQK
;
A
#
# COMPACT_ATOMS: atom_id res chain seq x y z
N MET A 1 -39.81 19.83 40.16
CA MET A 1 -39.01 20.55 39.16
C MET A 1 -37.70 19.80 39.00
N ASN A 2 -37.60 18.96 37.96
CA ASN A 2 -36.48 18.05 37.78
C ASN A 2 -35.34 18.72 37.03
N LYS A 3 -34.14 18.66 37.62
CA LYS A 3 -32.88 19.17 37.08
C LYS A 3 -32.37 18.20 36.00
N PHE A 4 -32.22 18.67 34.77
CA PHE A 4 -31.57 17.94 33.68
C PHE A 4 -30.04 18.06 33.82
N THR A 5 -29.39 16.95 34.13
CA THR A 5 -27.94 16.81 34.15
C THR A 5 -27.46 16.56 32.72
N LYS A 6 -26.74 17.52 32.14
CA LYS A 6 -26.10 17.36 30.82
C LYS A 6 -24.88 16.45 31.00
N LEU A 7 -24.98 15.22 30.49
CA LEU A 7 -23.83 14.31 30.35
C LEU A 7 -23.04 14.78 29.12
N ALA A 8 -21.87 15.39 29.33
CA ALA A 8 -20.94 15.69 28.26
C ALA A 8 -20.14 14.42 27.94
N LEU A 9 -20.38 13.86 26.75
CA LEU A 9 -19.60 12.75 26.21
C LEU A 9 -18.29 13.32 25.64
N PRO A 10 -17.10 12.95 26.17
CA PRO A 10 -15.85 13.35 25.54
C PRO A 10 -15.69 12.55 24.23
N LEU A 11 -15.83 13.24 23.10
CA LEU A 11 -15.40 12.71 21.81
C LEU A 11 -13.87 12.65 21.83
N VAL A 12 -13.31 11.45 22.03
CA VAL A 12 -11.88 11.21 21.88
C VAL A 12 -11.59 11.19 20.38
N PHE A 13 -11.19 12.34 19.83
CA PHE A 13 -10.55 12.39 18.51
C PHE A 13 -9.12 11.87 18.68
N SER A 14 -8.90 10.59 18.36
CA SER A 14 -7.54 10.10 18.08
C SER A 14 -7.06 10.78 16.80
N THR A 15 -6.22 11.80 16.95
CA THR A 15 -5.47 12.35 15.83
C THR A 15 -4.41 11.32 15.44
N ILE A 16 -4.72 10.52 14.42
CA ILE A 16 -3.74 9.68 13.75
C ILE A 16 -2.77 10.64 13.05
N VAL A 17 -1.53 10.68 13.52
CA VAL A 17 -0.47 11.49 12.89
C VAL A 17 0.08 10.67 11.73
N THR A 18 -0.46 10.88 10.52
CA THR A 18 0.15 10.35 9.30
C THR A 18 1.29 11.29 8.91
N THR A 19 2.53 10.98 9.30
CA THR A 19 3.69 11.65 8.70
C THR A 19 3.88 11.08 7.29
N ALA A 20 3.29 11.74 6.29
CA ALA A 20 3.59 11.45 4.90
C ALA A 20 5.00 11.98 4.58
N ASN A 21 6.02 11.19 4.92
CA ASN A 21 7.31 11.36 4.30
C ASN A 21 7.15 10.84 2.87
N ALA A 22 7.34 11.71 1.87
CA ALA A 22 7.08 11.35 0.47
C ALA A 22 7.88 10.10 0.12
N GLY A 23 7.19 8.97 -0.02
CA GLY A 23 7.78 7.68 -0.34
C GLY A 23 7.77 6.60 0.75
N LEU A 24 7.36 6.90 2.00
CA LEU A 24 7.23 5.88 3.06
C LEU A 24 5.75 5.64 3.40
N ILE A 25 5.36 4.37 3.48
CA ILE A 25 3.97 3.94 3.72
C ILE A 25 3.96 3.01 4.93
N SER A 26 3.34 3.44 6.02
CA SER A 26 3.26 2.69 7.28
C SER A 26 2.01 3.07 8.07
N GLY A 27 1.71 2.33 9.13
CA GLY A 27 0.57 2.59 10.02
C GLY A 27 -0.74 1.97 9.55
N THR A 28 -1.85 2.41 10.15
CA THR A 28 -3.20 1.92 9.83
C THR A 28 -3.81 2.74 8.70
N HIS A 29 -4.28 2.05 7.66
CA HIS A 29 -4.99 2.64 6.54
C HIS A 29 -6.31 1.95 6.31
N GLU A 30 -7.31 2.71 5.87
CA GLU A 30 -8.62 2.20 5.47
C GLU A 30 -9.12 2.94 4.24
N PHE A 31 -9.94 2.26 3.44
CA PHE A 31 -10.71 2.87 2.36
C PHE A 31 -12.13 2.31 2.35
N GLN A 32 -13.07 3.02 1.70
CA GLN A 32 -14.43 2.52 1.48
C GLN A 32 -14.55 1.93 0.08
N ASN A 33 -15.10 0.72 -0.03
CA ASN A 33 -15.38 0.10 -1.33
C ASN A 33 -16.74 0.56 -1.91
N ASP A 34 -17.06 0.13 -3.14
CA ASP A 34 -18.34 0.43 -3.82
C ASP A 34 -19.59 -0.01 -3.04
N PHE A 35 -19.45 -0.91 -2.07
CA PHE A 35 -20.53 -1.39 -1.22
C PHE A 35 -20.67 -0.60 0.09
N GLY A 36 -19.89 0.48 0.26
CA GLY A 36 -19.85 1.29 1.47
C GLY A 36 -19.22 0.59 2.67
N GLN A 37 -18.49 -0.52 2.44
CA GLN A 37 -17.79 -1.25 3.49
C GLN A 37 -16.39 -0.68 3.66
N ALA A 38 -16.01 -0.40 4.90
CA ALA A 38 -14.63 -0.07 5.24
C ALA A 38 -13.75 -1.31 5.09
N GLN A 39 -12.62 -1.14 4.40
CA GLN A 39 -11.64 -2.18 4.18
C GLN A 39 -10.29 -1.69 4.70
N GLN A 40 -9.73 -2.44 5.64
CA GLN A 40 -8.43 -2.15 6.23
C GLN A 40 -7.31 -2.67 5.32
N VAL A 41 -6.26 -1.88 5.18
CA VAL A 41 -5.04 -2.30 4.47
C VAL A 41 -4.08 -2.95 5.45
N GLU A 42 -3.63 -4.16 5.11
CA GLU A 42 -2.76 -4.97 5.97
C GLU A 42 -1.27 -4.75 5.65
N LEU A 43 -0.69 -3.70 6.22
CA LEU A 43 0.74 -3.38 6.10
C LEU A 43 1.63 -4.20 7.05
N GLN A 44 1.06 -5.02 7.94
CA GLN A 44 1.76 -5.98 8.81
C GLN A 44 2.80 -5.35 9.75
N ASP A 45 2.53 -4.13 10.24
CA ASP A 45 3.48 -3.35 11.06
C ASP A 45 4.85 -3.15 10.37
N LEU A 46 4.85 -3.17 9.03
CA LEU A 46 6.01 -2.85 8.20
C LEU A 46 5.92 -1.42 7.69
N GLU A 47 7.08 -0.84 7.46
CA GLU A 47 7.19 0.34 6.62
C GLU A 47 7.55 -0.10 5.20
N TRP A 48 6.79 0.39 4.23
CA TRP A 48 6.93 0.09 2.82
C TRP A 48 7.50 1.30 2.09
N LEU A 49 8.43 1.07 1.18
CA LEU A 49 8.94 2.11 0.29
C LEU A 49 8.05 2.21 -0.96
N SER A 50 7.74 3.42 -1.38
CA SER A 50 6.97 3.65 -2.60
C SER A 50 7.69 3.09 -3.82
N LEU A 51 6.91 2.59 -4.77
CA LEU A 51 7.42 2.10 -6.05
C LEU A 51 8.06 3.21 -6.87
N ASP A 52 7.61 4.46 -6.72
CA ASP A 52 8.26 5.61 -7.38
C ASP A 52 9.73 5.76 -6.97
N SER A 53 10.07 5.43 -5.72
CA SER A 53 11.44 5.51 -5.21
C SER A 53 12.36 4.47 -5.88
N THR A 54 11.84 3.31 -6.24
CA THR A 54 12.64 2.19 -6.80
C THR A 54 12.40 1.93 -8.28
N PHE A 55 11.54 2.72 -8.93
CA PHE A 55 11.16 2.54 -10.31
C PHE A 55 12.36 2.61 -11.26
N GLY A 56 12.56 1.55 -12.06
CA GLY A 56 13.66 1.47 -13.03
C GLY A 56 15.02 1.11 -12.45
N ILE A 57 15.12 0.90 -11.13
CA ILE A 57 16.32 0.40 -10.46
C ILE A 57 16.31 -1.13 -10.56
N ALA A 58 17.40 -1.75 -11.00
CA ALA A 58 17.49 -3.20 -11.04
C ALA A 58 17.58 -3.77 -9.61
N ARG A 59 16.97 -4.94 -9.35
CA ARG A 59 17.07 -5.62 -8.06
C ARG A 59 18.52 -5.85 -7.65
N LEU A 60 19.35 -6.28 -8.61
CA LEU A 60 20.77 -6.52 -8.39
C LEU A 60 21.54 -5.25 -7.93
N ASP A 61 21.09 -4.06 -8.34
CA ASP A 61 21.69 -2.79 -7.93
C ASP A 61 21.34 -2.45 -6.47
N ILE A 62 20.16 -2.87 -5.98
CA ILE A 62 19.70 -2.69 -4.60
C ILE A 62 20.42 -3.66 -3.64
N GLU A 63 20.58 -4.92 -4.04
CA GLU A 63 21.11 -5.98 -3.15
C GLU A 63 22.63 -5.93 -2.93
N ASN A 64 23.41 -5.39 -3.88
CA ASN A 64 24.87 -5.55 -3.85
C ASN A 64 25.63 -4.43 -3.15
N GLN A 65 25.02 -3.26 -2.93
CA GLN A 65 25.74 -2.06 -2.49
C GLN A 65 24.80 -1.00 -1.92
N SER A 66 25.38 0.11 -1.46
CA SER A 66 24.61 1.33 -1.26
C SER A 66 23.98 1.77 -2.58
N TRP A 67 22.72 2.16 -2.56
CA TRP A 67 21.98 2.58 -3.74
C TRP A 67 21.29 3.92 -3.49
N THR A 68 20.99 4.63 -4.57
CA THR A 68 20.29 5.92 -4.52
C THR A 68 18.92 5.76 -5.15
N ASP A 69 17.88 6.14 -4.42
CA ASP A 69 16.52 6.11 -4.92
C ASP A 69 16.24 7.25 -5.92
N ASN A 70 15.07 7.23 -6.55
CA ASN A 70 14.68 8.26 -7.51
C ASN A 70 14.45 9.65 -6.88
N ASN A 71 14.42 9.74 -5.54
CA ASN A 71 14.29 10.99 -4.79
C ASN A 71 15.66 11.53 -4.33
N GLY A 72 16.76 10.81 -4.62
CA GLY A 72 18.12 11.18 -4.26
C GLY A 72 18.56 10.74 -2.86
N ALA A 73 17.75 9.98 -2.13
CA ALA A 73 18.17 9.42 -0.85
C ALA A 73 19.11 8.24 -1.06
N ILE A 74 20.14 8.14 -0.23
CA ILE A 74 21.14 7.07 -0.28
C ILE A 74 20.82 6.07 0.83
N TRP A 75 20.66 4.81 0.43
CA TRP A 75 20.33 3.70 1.30
C TRP A 75 21.50 2.71 1.34
N GLN A 76 21.72 2.06 2.47
CA GLN A 76 22.58 0.89 2.58
C GLN A 76 21.82 -0.36 2.10
N ALA A 77 22.55 -1.40 1.70
CA ALA A 77 21.97 -2.65 1.20
C ALA A 77 21.02 -3.32 2.21
N ASP A 78 21.26 -3.11 3.52
CA ASP A 78 20.50 -3.74 4.60
C ASP A 78 19.40 -2.83 5.20
N ASP A 79 19.25 -1.59 4.71
CA ASP A 79 18.21 -0.67 5.20
C ASP A 79 16.80 -1.14 4.80
N TRP A 80 16.72 -1.84 3.67
CA TRP A 80 15.50 -2.29 3.02
C TRP A 80 15.68 -3.71 2.52
N ARG A 81 14.63 -4.52 2.64
CA ARG A 81 14.57 -5.85 2.03
C ARG A 81 13.37 -5.95 1.10
N PHE A 82 13.42 -6.89 0.16
CA PHE A 82 12.24 -7.22 -0.63
C PHE A 82 11.12 -7.76 0.28
N ALA A 83 9.89 -7.34 0.02
CA ALA A 83 8.70 -7.93 0.64
C ALA A 83 8.67 -9.43 0.34
N THR A 84 8.45 -10.26 1.35
CA THR A 84 8.30 -11.70 1.17
C THR A 84 7.03 -12.01 0.39
N ARG A 85 6.93 -13.24 -0.13
CA ARG A 85 5.73 -13.71 -0.84
C ARG A 85 4.47 -13.58 0.05
N GLN A 86 4.60 -13.97 1.32
CA GLN A 86 3.51 -13.87 2.30
C GLN A 86 3.13 -12.42 2.61
N GLU A 87 4.11 -11.51 2.72
CA GLU A 87 3.83 -10.10 2.99
C GLU A 87 3.14 -9.42 1.82
N THR A 88 3.61 -9.65 0.60
CA THR A 88 2.94 -9.18 -0.62
C THR A 88 1.53 -9.75 -0.73
N ASN A 89 1.37 -11.06 -0.52
CA ASN A 89 0.06 -11.70 -0.56
C ASN A 89 -0.92 -11.08 0.45
N THR A 90 -0.47 -10.88 1.69
CA THR A 90 -1.30 -10.29 2.75
C THR A 90 -1.75 -8.88 2.37
N LEU A 91 -0.84 -8.04 1.84
CA LEU A 91 -1.17 -6.72 1.31
C LEU A 91 -2.20 -6.81 0.19
N LEU A 92 -1.95 -7.59 -0.86
CA LEU A 92 -2.83 -7.64 -2.04
C LEU A 92 -4.19 -8.28 -1.77
N ASN A 93 -4.26 -9.27 -0.88
CA ASN A 93 -5.53 -9.83 -0.41
C ASN A 93 -6.32 -8.80 0.39
N SER A 94 -5.67 -8.00 1.23
CA SER A 94 -6.34 -6.91 1.96
C SER A 94 -6.87 -5.80 1.05
N LEU A 95 -6.33 -5.65 -0.15
CA LEU A 95 -6.79 -4.66 -1.15
C LEU A 95 -7.92 -5.19 -2.04
N SER A 96 -7.87 -6.45 -2.43
CA SER A 96 -8.92 -7.09 -3.26
C SER A 96 -10.16 -7.53 -2.46
N GLY A 97 -10.05 -7.56 -1.13
CA GLY A 97 -11.04 -8.18 -0.26
C GLY A 97 -11.10 -9.71 -0.42
N GLY A 98 -10.18 -10.32 -1.17
CA GLY A 98 -10.10 -11.77 -1.40
C GLY A 98 -11.29 -12.36 -2.18
N LEU A 99 -12.00 -11.55 -2.97
CA LEU A 99 -13.25 -11.99 -3.63
C LEU A 99 -13.05 -12.45 -5.08
N VAL A 100 -12.22 -11.74 -5.85
CA VAL A 100 -12.05 -11.96 -7.29
C VAL A 100 -10.59 -11.93 -7.71
N ASP A 101 -10.17 -12.98 -8.41
CA ASP A 101 -8.91 -13.09 -9.15
C ASP A 101 -9.07 -12.45 -10.54
N GLY A 102 -8.36 -11.35 -10.80
CA GLY A 102 -8.35 -10.64 -12.08
C GLY A 102 -9.02 -9.27 -12.07
N TYR A 103 -9.69 -8.95 -13.17
CA TYR A 103 -10.38 -7.67 -13.40
C TYR A 103 -11.74 -7.62 -12.71
N SER A 104 -11.92 -6.74 -11.74
CA SER A 104 -13.19 -6.59 -11.02
C SER A 104 -13.44 -5.17 -10.53
N VAL A 105 -14.70 -4.75 -10.54
CA VAL A 105 -15.15 -3.51 -9.88
C VAL A 105 -14.87 -3.58 -8.37
N SER A 106 -14.94 -4.78 -7.77
CA SER A 106 -14.58 -4.98 -6.36
C SER A 106 -13.10 -4.73 -6.06
N ASN A 107 -12.23 -4.89 -7.07
CA ASN A 107 -10.80 -4.67 -6.92
C ASN A 107 -10.41 -3.20 -7.16
N PHE A 108 -11.33 -2.36 -7.64
CA PHE A 108 -11.01 -0.99 -8.06
C PHE A 108 -10.45 -0.15 -6.92
N TYR A 109 -11.17 -0.04 -5.79
CA TYR A 109 -10.74 0.83 -4.68
C TYR A 109 -9.41 0.40 -4.07
N GLY A 110 -9.18 -0.90 -3.90
CA GLY A 110 -7.89 -1.39 -3.41
C GLY A 110 -6.75 -1.13 -4.39
N ALA A 111 -7.00 -1.31 -5.70
CA ALA A 111 -6.01 -1.01 -6.72
C ALA A 111 -5.71 0.50 -6.81
N THR A 112 -6.72 1.34 -6.70
CA THR A 112 -6.59 2.81 -6.66
C THR A 112 -5.84 3.25 -5.41
N TRP A 113 -6.19 2.73 -4.23
CA TRP A 113 -5.46 3.01 -3.00
C TRP A 113 -3.98 2.63 -3.14
N PHE A 114 -3.68 1.46 -3.69
CA PHE A 114 -2.29 1.08 -3.93
C PHE A 114 -1.61 2.06 -4.88
N ALA A 115 -2.27 2.45 -5.96
CA ALA A 115 -1.70 3.37 -6.93
C ALA A 115 -1.40 4.76 -6.35
N GLU A 116 -2.28 5.27 -5.50
CA GLU A 116 -2.13 6.57 -4.82
C GLU A 116 -1.03 6.56 -3.75
N ASN A 117 -0.81 5.43 -3.07
CA ASN A 117 0.14 5.34 -1.96
C ASN A 117 1.52 4.84 -2.40
N PHE A 118 1.58 3.81 -3.23
CA PHE A 118 2.82 3.24 -3.73
C PHE A 118 3.35 3.94 -4.97
N GLY A 119 2.49 4.62 -5.73
CA GLY A 119 2.86 5.18 -7.04
C GLY A 119 2.70 4.15 -8.16
N THR A 120 2.34 4.66 -9.33
CA THR A 120 2.13 3.88 -10.57
C THR A 120 2.61 4.66 -11.77
N LYS A 121 2.65 4.01 -12.93
CA LYS A 121 2.72 4.70 -14.22
C LYS A 121 1.33 4.83 -14.81
N SER A 122 1.01 6.03 -15.29
CA SER A 122 -0.12 6.21 -16.20
C SER A 122 0.25 5.61 -17.55
N ILE A 123 -0.65 4.83 -18.13
CA ILE A 123 -0.51 4.23 -19.45
C ILE A 123 -1.64 4.68 -20.37
N PHE A 124 -1.35 4.72 -21.66
CA PHE A 124 -2.38 4.92 -22.66
C PHE A 124 -3.30 3.69 -22.72
N SER A 125 -4.60 3.93 -22.59
CA SER A 125 -5.63 2.92 -22.76
C SER A 125 -6.59 3.31 -23.88
N ASN A 126 -6.96 2.36 -24.73
CA ASN A 126 -7.90 2.61 -25.82
C ASN A 126 -9.32 2.92 -25.32
N ASN A 127 -9.68 2.38 -24.15
CA ASN A 127 -11.05 2.41 -23.62
C ASN A 127 -11.22 3.30 -22.38
N PHE A 128 -10.11 3.75 -21.78
CA PHE A 128 -10.11 4.50 -20.52
C PHE A 128 -9.32 5.81 -20.67
N ASN A 129 -9.76 6.85 -19.98
CA ASN A 129 -9.08 8.14 -19.91
C ASN A 129 -7.92 8.09 -18.91
N ASP A 130 -8.09 7.37 -17.81
CA ASP A 130 -7.02 7.09 -16.86
C ASP A 130 -6.84 5.59 -16.66
N ALA A 131 -5.59 5.16 -16.74
CA ALA A 131 -5.18 3.79 -16.55
C ALA A 131 -3.83 3.79 -15.87
N GLN A 132 -3.81 3.27 -14.65
CA GLN A 132 -2.65 3.22 -13.79
C GLN A 132 -2.16 1.78 -13.68
N ILE A 133 -0.85 1.58 -13.80
CA ILE A 133 -0.22 0.26 -13.74
C ILE A 133 1.04 0.33 -12.88
N ALA A 134 1.15 -0.61 -11.96
CA ALA A 134 2.37 -0.88 -11.23
C ALA A 134 2.84 -2.28 -11.62
N TRP A 135 4.10 -2.39 -12.01
CA TRP A 135 4.83 -3.65 -12.04
C TRP A 135 5.93 -3.58 -11.00
N PHE A 136 6.07 -4.63 -10.21
CA PHE A 136 7.07 -4.64 -9.14
C PHE A 136 7.69 -6.02 -8.95
N ASN A 137 8.97 -6.03 -8.60
CA ASN A 137 9.66 -7.22 -8.13
C ASN A 137 9.43 -7.38 -6.62
N TYR A 138 9.26 -8.61 -6.16
CA TYR A 138 9.15 -8.96 -4.74
C TYR A 138 9.70 -10.37 -4.49
N GLY A 139 9.74 -10.78 -3.21
CA GLY A 139 10.16 -12.10 -2.78
C GLY A 139 11.67 -12.24 -2.60
N ALA A 140 12.08 -13.21 -1.78
CA ALA A 140 13.48 -13.62 -1.67
C ALA A 140 13.94 -14.34 -2.96
N THR A 141 15.26 -14.51 -3.12
CA THR A 141 15.82 -15.36 -4.17
C THR A 141 15.18 -16.75 -4.10
N ASN A 142 14.77 -17.24 -5.26
CA ASN A 142 14.06 -18.50 -5.45
C ASN A 142 12.65 -18.61 -4.84
N ALA A 143 12.02 -17.51 -4.39
CA ALA A 143 10.68 -17.56 -3.81
C ALA A 143 9.58 -17.96 -4.82
N CYS A 144 9.80 -17.72 -6.11
CA CYS A 144 8.85 -18.01 -7.19
C CYS A 144 9.45 -18.79 -8.38
N SER A 145 10.72 -19.20 -8.29
CA SER A 145 11.46 -19.82 -9.40
C SER A 145 12.65 -20.60 -8.83
N ASP A 146 13.04 -21.72 -9.44
CA ASP A 146 14.30 -22.40 -9.09
C ASP A 146 15.53 -21.73 -9.74
N ASP A 147 15.31 -20.84 -10.71
CA ASP A 147 16.34 -20.01 -11.32
C ASP A 147 16.63 -18.78 -10.45
N SER A 148 17.83 -18.73 -9.86
CA SER A 148 18.30 -17.64 -9.00
C SER A 148 18.49 -16.32 -9.73
N ALA A 149 18.52 -16.31 -11.07
CA ALA A 149 18.51 -15.09 -11.86
C ALA A 149 17.11 -14.48 -11.97
N ARG A 150 16.08 -15.12 -11.39
CA ARG A 150 14.69 -14.68 -11.44
C ARG A 150 14.12 -14.35 -10.06
N THR A 151 13.19 -13.40 -10.05
CA THR A 151 12.44 -12.94 -8.88
C THR A 151 10.94 -13.07 -9.13
N CYS A 152 10.13 -13.07 -8.08
CA CYS A 152 8.69 -12.89 -8.23
C CYS A 152 8.41 -11.51 -8.85
N GLN A 153 7.45 -11.45 -9.76
CA GLN A 153 6.94 -10.22 -10.34
C GLN A 153 5.45 -10.12 -10.06
N GLY A 154 5.04 -8.95 -9.58
CA GLY A 154 3.65 -8.64 -9.31
C GLY A 154 3.16 -7.48 -10.16
N GLN A 155 1.84 -7.36 -10.22
CA GLN A 155 1.16 -6.33 -10.97
C GLN A 155 -0.16 -5.92 -10.33
N ILE A 156 -0.40 -4.61 -10.32
CA ILE A 156 -1.71 -4.02 -10.02
C ILE A 156 -2.08 -3.06 -11.14
N ARG A 157 -3.38 -3.00 -11.46
CA ARG A 157 -3.92 -1.99 -12.37
C ARG A 157 -5.18 -1.36 -11.81
N ALA A 158 -5.35 -0.07 -12.04
CA ALA A 158 -6.59 0.64 -11.80
C ALA A 158 -6.98 1.39 -13.07
N TYR A 159 -8.21 1.18 -13.54
CA TYR A 159 -8.75 1.88 -14.69
C TYR A 159 -9.97 2.68 -14.25
N ALA A 160 -9.95 3.97 -14.52
CA ALA A 160 -11.04 4.89 -14.23
C ALA A 160 -11.47 5.61 -15.52
N ASP A 161 -12.64 6.25 -15.46
CA ASP A 161 -13.12 7.16 -16.50
C ASP A 161 -13.10 6.54 -17.91
N ALA A 162 -14.04 5.64 -18.22
CA ALA A 162 -14.19 5.14 -19.59
C ALA A 162 -14.28 6.29 -20.61
N LYS A 163 -13.62 6.13 -21.76
CA LYS A 163 -13.64 7.14 -22.84
C LYS A 163 -15.03 7.34 -23.42
N ASP A 164 -15.77 6.25 -23.54
CA ASP A 164 -17.18 6.27 -23.90
C ASP A 164 -18.00 5.86 -22.67
N PRO A 165 -18.59 6.82 -21.94
CA PRO A 165 -19.38 6.53 -20.75
C PRO A 165 -20.72 5.85 -21.08
N SER A 166 -21.07 5.69 -22.36
CA SER A 166 -22.31 5.05 -22.79
C SER A 166 -22.17 3.59 -23.19
N SER A 167 -20.93 3.06 -23.26
CA SER A 167 -20.67 1.68 -23.62
C SER A 167 -19.95 0.91 -22.52
N THR A 168 -20.35 -0.35 -22.37
CA THR A 168 -19.67 -1.29 -21.48
C THR A 168 -18.33 -1.71 -22.08
N VAL A 169 -17.29 -1.77 -21.26
CA VAL A 169 -15.96 -2.22 -21.67
C VAL A 169 -15.77 -3.69 -21.30
N GLY A 170 -15.54 -4.53 -22.31
CA GLY A 170 -15.16 -5.93 -22.10
C GLY A 170 -13.70 -6.05 -21.66
N LEU A 171 -13.46 -6.86 -20.62
CA LEU A 171 -12.15 -7.14 -20.04
C LEU A 171 -11.90 -8.66 -20.04
N PRO A 172 -10.65 -9.11 -19.86
CA PRO A 172 -10.35 -10.52 -19.66
C PRO A 172 -11.19 -11.15 -18.54
N ALA A 173 -11.49 -12.45 -18.68
CA ALA A 173 -12.29 -13.17 -17.70
C ALA A 173 -11.62 -13.17 -16.31
N SER A 174 -12.45 -13.17 -15.27
CA SER A 174 -12.03 -13.22 -13.87
C SER A 174 -12.71 -14.37 -13.15
N GLN A 175 -12.17 -14.75 -11.99
CA GLN A 175 -12.67 -15.88 -11.22
C GLN A 175 -13.06 -15.44 -9.81
N ASN A 176 -14.27 -15.79 -9.38
CA ASN A 176 -14.66 -15.60 -7.98
C ASN A 176 -13.97 -16.68 -7.14
N ILE A 177 -13.16 -16.26 -6.17
CA ILE A 177 -12.27 -17.16 -5.41
C ILE A 177 -13.09 -18.10 -4.50
N LEU A 178 -14.20 -17.60 -3.96
CA LEU A 178 -15.04 -18.36 -3.02
C LEU A 178 -15.89 -19.43 -3.72
N THR A 179 -16.37 -19.14 -4.92
CA THR A 179 -17.29 -20.04 -5.67
C THR A 179 -16.60 -20.81 -6.79
N GLY A 180 -15.40 -20.40 -7.19
CA GLY A 180 -14.67 -20.94 -8.33
C GLY A 180 -15.25 -20.54 -9.70
N ASN A 181 -16.33 -19.77 -9.74
CA ASN A 181 -17.01 -19.40 -10.98
C ASN A 181 -16.16 -18.42 -11.80
N ILE A 182 -15.96 -18.76 -13.08
CA ILE A 182 -15.32 -17.88 -14.06
C ILE A 182 -16.41 -17.07 -14.75
N PHE A 183 -16.21 -15.76 -14.86
CA PHE A 183 -17.15 -14.85 -15.51
C PHE A 183 -16.40 -13.83 -16.38
N SER A 184 -17.08 -13.37 -17.43
CA SER A 184 -16.59 -12.24 -18.22
C SER A 184 -16.62 -10.98 -17.37
N SER A 185 -15.47 -10.29 -17.27
CA SER A 185 -15.42 -9.00 -16.62
C SER A 185 -15.94 -7.93 -17.57
N ILE A 186 -17.07 -7.34 -17.22
CA ILE A 186 -17.67 -6.24 -17.96
C ILE A 186 -17.65 -5.04 -17.02
N PHE A 187 -17.03 -3.95 -17.47
CA PHE A 187 -17.08 -2.67 -16.77
C PHE A 187 -18.20 -1.82 -17.36
N ASP A 188 -19.13 -1.38 -16.51
CA ASP A 188 -20.20 -0.45 -16.87
C ASP A 188 -19.93 0.91 -16.19
N PRO A 189 -19.48 1.92 -16.95
CA PRO A 189 -19.14 3.23 -16.40
C PRO A 189 -20.35 4.02 -15.87
N LEU A 190 -21.58 3.59 -16.15
CA LEU A 190 -22.79 4.23 -15.59
C LEU A 190 -23.07 3.79 -14.16
N ASN A 191 -22.56 2.62 -13.76
CA ASN A 191 -22.87 1.99 -12.47
C ASN A 191 -21.66 1.84 -11.55
N HIS A 192 -20.44 2.04 -12.07
CA HIS A 192 -19.20 1.82 -11.33
C HIS A 192 -18.18 2.92 -11.61
N ALA A 193 -17.41 3.28 -10.58
CA ALA A 193 -16.37 4.31 -10.68
C ALA A 193 -15.16 3.86 -11.53
N GLY A 194 -14.88 2.56 -11.53
CA GLY A 194 -13.76 2.00 -12.28
C GLY A 194 -13.65 0.49 -12.13
N VAL A 195 -12.54 -0.05 -12.60
CA VAL A 195 -12.21 -1.47 -12.52
C VAL A 195 -10.75 -1.66 -12.12
N GLY A 196 -10.51 -2.53 -11.15
CA GLY A 196 -9.17 -2.89 -10.69
C GLY A 196 -8.73 -4.26 -11.18
N TYR A 197 -7.42 -4.47 -11.26
CA TYR A 197 -6.80 -5.77 -11.51
C TYR A 197 -5.87 -6.13 -10.37
N ILE A 198 -6.19 -7.23 -9.68
CA ILE A 198 -5.37 -7.89 -8.67
C ILE A 198 -5.53 -9.39 -8.94
N ALA A 199 -4.44 -10.10 -9.17
CA ALA A 199 -4.50 -11.49 -9.61
C ALA A 199 -3.44 -12.38 -8.94
N GLU A 200 -3.72 -13.67 -8.87
CA GLU A 200 -2.88 -14.66 -8.19
C GLU A 200 -1.54 -14.90 -8.90
N ASN A 201 -1.54 -14.92 -10.22
CA ASN A 201 -0.30 -15.00 -10.97
C ASN A 201 0.57 -13.74 -10.77
N ASP A 202 -0.01 -12.64 -10.30
CA ASP A 202 0.65 -11.33 -10.24
C ASP A 202 0.80 -10.81 -8.80
N GLY A 203 0.94 -11.74 -7.85
CA GLY A 203 1.41 -11.46 -6.49
C GLY A 203 0.41 -11.74 -5.38
N ALA A 204 -0.88 -11.76 -5.69
CA ALA A 204 -1.85 -12.28 -4.74
C ALA A 204 -1.71 -13.81 -4.65
N GLU A 205 -2.17 -14.43 -3.58
CA GLU A 205 -2.27 -15.88 -3.47
C GLU A 205 -3.66 -16.22 -2.94
N PHE A 206 -4.54 -16.56 -3.88
CA PHE A 206 -5.91 -16.95 -3.61
C PHE A 206 -6.09 -18.48 -3.54
N GLY A 207 -5.03 -19.25 -3.81
CA GLY A 207 -5.03 -20.72 -3.76
C GLY A 207 -5.58 -21.39 -5.02
N LEU A 208 -5.74 -20.66 -6.11
CA LEU A 208 -6.19 -21.15 -7.42
C LEU A 208 -5.01 -21.71 -8.25
N ARG A 209 -3.78 -21.22 -8.02
CA ARG A 209 -2.60 -21.55 -8.83
C ARG A 209 -1.33 -21.63 -7.98
N SER A 210 -0.42 -22.53 -8.34
CA SER A 210 0.87 -22.66 -7.64
C SER A 210 1.98 -21.78 -8.22
N SER A 211 1.76 -21.19 -9.40
CA SER A 211 2.78 -20.45 -10.15
C SER A 211 2.58 -18.94 -10.06
N ALA A 212 3.64 -18.21 -9.75
CA ALA A 212 3.70 -16.75 -9.86
C ALA A 212 4.46 -16.33 -11.13
N THR A 213 4.13 -15.15 -11.66
CA THR A 213 4.91 -14.48 -12.70
C THR A 213 6.31 -14.18 -12.16
N THR A 214 7.31 -14.30 -13.01
CA THR A 214 8.70 -14.05 -12.65
C THR A 214 9.39 -13.14 -13.66
N SER A 215 10.36 -12.36 -13.20
CA SER A 215 11.20 -11.46 -14.01
C SER A 215 12.68 -11.71 -13.70
N THR A 216 13.59 -11.22 -14.54
CA THR A 216 15.04 -11.30 -14.33
C THR A 216 15.52 -10.21 -13.37
N ILE A 217 16.44 -10.54 -12.45
CA ILE A 217 16.90 -9.63 -11.39
C ILE A 217 17.88 -8.55 -11.88
N SER A 218 18.55 -8.80 -13.01
CA SER A 218 19.64 -7.97 -13.55
C SER A 218 19.19 -6.99 -14.63
N GLU A 219 17.96 -7.09 -15.11
CA GLU A 219 17.47 -6.21 -16.16
C GLU A 219 17.03 -4.87 -15.58
N ARG A 220 17.59 -3.78 -16.10
CA ARG A 220 17.00 -2.44 -15.97
C ARG A 220 15.74 -2.40 -16.81
N HIS A 221 14.65 -2.90 -16.25
CA HIS A 221 13.34 -2.76 -16.84
C HIS A 221 12.89 -1.31 -16.68
N PHE A 222 12.70 -0.59 -17.78
CA PHE A 222 12.17 0.78 -17.77
C PHE A 222 10.74 0.90 -17.19
N ALA A 223 10.12 -0.22 -16.79
CA ALA A 223 8.74 -0.28 -16.35
C ALA A 223 8.48 -1.07 -15.05
N VAL A 224 9.53 -1.51 -14.33
CA VAL A 224 9.37 -2.33 -13.11
C VAL A 224 10.05 -1.64 -11.93
N ALA A 225 9.34 -1.59 -10.80
CA ALA A 225 9.83 -1.11 -9.51
C ALA A 225 10.20 -2.29 -8.58
N ASN A 226 10.62 -2.02 -7.36
CA ASN A 226 10.95 -3.03 -6.37
C ASN A 226 10.13 -2.77 -5.10
N LEU A 227 9.36 -3.78 -4.68
CA LEU A 227 8.51 -3.71 -3.50
C LEU A 227 9.36 -4.01 -2.27
N LEU A 228 9.80 -2.95 -1.60
CA LEU A 228 10.71 -3.01 -0.46
C LEU A 228 10.00 -2.69 0.85
N VAL A 229 10.42 -3.39 1.90
CA VAL A 229 9.93 -3.23 3.27
C VAL A 229 11.07 -3.21 4.27
N ARG A 230 10.80 -2.64 5.42
CA ARG A 230 11.57 -2.84 6.65
C ARG A 230 10.62 -2.93 7.83
N ASN A 231 11.12 -3.41 8.96
CA ASN A 231 10.35 -3.33 10.20
C ASN A 231 10.04 -1.85 10.44
N ALA A 232 8.77 -1.51 10.72
CA ALA A 232 8.45 -0.16 11.13
C ALA A 232 9.38 0.19 12.31
N PRO A 233 9.96 1.41 12.34
CA PRO A 233 10.70 1.84 13.51
C PRO A 233 9.77 1.59 14.69
N VAL A 234 10.20 0.74 15.62
CA VAL A 234 9.47 0.54 16.87
C VAL A 234 9.24 1.95 17.38
N ASP A 235 7.98 2.33 17.59
CA ASP A 235 7.63 3.57 18.28
C ASP A 235 8.37 3.53 19.61
N VAL A 236 9.61 4.01 19.62
CA VAL A 236 10.35 4.30 20.82
C VAL A 236 9.47 5.37 21.42
N PRO A 237 8.81 5.12 22.57
CA PRO A 237 7.90 6.08 23.15
C PRO A 237 8.70 7.38 23.23
N GLU A 238 8.33 8.38 22.43
CA GLU A 238 9.00 9.66 22.50
C GLU A 238 8.97 10.04 23.98
N PRO A 239 10.09 10.43 24.60
CA PRO A 239 10.03 10.96 25.95
C PRO A 239 9.08 12.15 25.87
N ALA A 240 7.84 11.93 26.30
CA ALA A 240 6.72 12.73 25.86
C ALA A 240 7.11 14.21 25.98
N PRO A 241 6.97 15.02 24.93
CA PRO A 241 7.18 16.46 25.03
C PRO A 241 6.39 17.04 26.22
N ILE A 242 5.26 16.41 26.56
CA ILE A 242 4.44 16.63 27.76
C ILE A 242 5.19 16.32 29.07
N GLY A 243 5.99 15.25 29.14
CA GLY A 243 6.85 14.94 30.28
C GLY A 243 7.94 16.00 30.49
N LEU A 244 8.59 16.48 29.41
CA LEU A 244 9.57 17.57 29.48
C LEU A 244 8.91 18.92 29.79
N LEU A 245 7.74 19.21 29.20
CA LEU A 245 6.97 20.42 29.47
C LEU A 245 6.41 20.44 30.90
N ALA A 246 5.89 19.31 31.39
CA ALA A 246 5.39 19.18 32.76
C ALA A 246 6.51 19.32 33.78
N SER A 247 7.68 18.72 33.55
CA SER A 247 8.83 18.89 34.42
C SER A 247 9.41 20.32 34.37
N ALA A 248 9.41 20.97 33.20
CA ALA A 248 9.76 22.39 33.08
C ALA A 248 8.79 23.32 33.84
N LEU A 249 7.48 23.05 33.77
CA LEU A 249 6.45 23.82 34.48
C LEU A 249 6.49 23.61 36.00
N ILE A 250 6.77 22.38 36.46
CA ILE A 250 7.00 22.09 37.89
C ILE A 250 8.25 22.83 38.38
N GLY A 251 9.33 22.86 37.59
CA GLY A 251 10.54 23.63 37.89
C GLY A 251 10.27 25.12 38.05
N LEU A 252 9.52 25.73 37.13
CA LEU A 252 9.13 27.15 37.20
C LEU A 252 8.22 27.47 38.38
N GLY A 253 7.32 26.55 38.75
CA GLY A 253 6.45 26.69 39.93
C GLY A 253 7.22 26.71 41.26
N ILE A 254 8.26 25.88 41.39
CA ILE A 254 9.09 25.80 42.61
C ILE A 254 9.99 27.04 42.75
N MET A 255 10.52 27.59 41.66
CA MET A 255 11.36 28.80 41.74
C MET A 255 10.58 30.04 42.20
N ARG A 256 9.30 30.14 41.87
CA ARG A 256 8.45 31.29 42.26
C ARG A 256 8.18 31.37 43.76
N LYS A 257 8.29 30.26 44.50
CA LYS A 257 8.02 30.21 45.95
C LYS A 257 9.21 30.67 46.81
N ARG A 258 10.40 30.87 46.23
CA ARG A 258 11.60 31.32 46.96
C ARG A 258 11.82 32.83 47.00
N SER A 259 11.05 33.65 46.27
CA SER A 259 11.27 35.11 46.24
C SER A 259 10.41 35.93 47.22
N VAL A 260 9.69 35.30 48.15
CA VAL A 260 8.84 35.99 49.14
C VAL A 260 9.33 35.64 50.55
N GLN A 261 10.56 36.05 50.87
CA GLN A 261 11.03 36.27 52.23
C GLN A 261 12.01 37.44 52.20
N LYS A 262 11.46 38.66 52.21
CA LYS A 262 12.06 39.86 52.76
C LYS A 262 10.95 40.71 53.34
#